data_AF-A0A7J8YS04-F1
#
_entry.id   AF-A0A7J8YS04-F1
#
_cell.length_a   1.000
_cell.length_b   1.000
_cell.length_c   1.000
_cell.angle_alpha   90.00
_cell.angle_beta   90.00
_cell.angle_gamma   90.00
#
_symmetry.space_group_name_H-M   'P 1'
#
loop_
_entity.id
_entity.type
_entity.pdbx_description
1 polymer ?
#
loop_
_entity_poly.entity_id
_entity_poly.type
_entity_poly.pdbx_seq_one_letter_code
_entity_poly.pdbx_strand_id
1 'polypeptide(L)' 'MFTMTCTGPRNPVPHPCIGKTVTVKIVDHCLGCPLTIDLSQESFTIIANLVASIINVDYKQYAYHISFTSPLLLQ' A
#
# COMPACT_ATOMS: atom_id res chain seq x y z
N MET A 1 1.67 2.15 -9.27
CA MET A 1 0.87 2.47 -8.07
C MET A 1 0.47 1.16 -7.41
N PHE A 2 0.30 1.13 -6.10
CA PHE A 2 -0.12 -0.03 -5.33
C PHE A 2 -1.27 0.35 -4.41
N THR A 3 -2.25 -0.53 -4.30
CA THR A 3 -3.30 -0.44 -3.26
C THR A 3 -2.85 -1.25 -2.07
N MET A 4 -3.06 -0.73 -0.86
CA MET A 4 -2.65 -1.37 0.39
C MET A 4 -3.79 -1.29 1.41
N THR A 5 -4.07 -2.42 2.05
CA THR A 5 -5.10 -2.56 3.08
C THR A 5 -4.50 -3.25 4.29
N CYS A 6 -4.70 -2.69 5.48
CA CYS A 6 -4.32 -3.33 6.73
C CYS A 6 -5.16 -4.60 6.96
N THR A 7 -4.50 -5.73 7.21
CA THR A 7 -5.17 -7.03 7.47
C THR A 7 -5.09 -7.48 8.92
N GLY A 8 -4.21 -6.86 9.71
CA GLY A 8 -4.16 -7.12 11.14
C GLY A 8 -2.84 -6.71 11.80
N PRO A 9 -2.72 -7.03 13.09
CA PRO A 9 -1.51 -6.73 13.85
C PRO A 9 -0.35 -7.65 13.50
N ARG A 10 0.86 -7.10 13.56
CA ARG A 10 2.14 -7.85 13.55
C ARG A 10 2.73 -7.96 14.96
N ASN A 11 2.19 -7.22 15.93
CA ASN A 11 2.62 -7.15 17.32
C ASN A 11 1.40 -7.18 18.27
N PRO A 12 1.58 -7.20 19.61
CA PRO A 12 0.46 -7.31 20.56
C PRO A 12 -0.49 -6.09 20.64
N VAL A 13 -0.41 -5.11 19.73
CA VAL A 13 -1.34 -3.97 19.70
C VAL A 13 -2.69 -4.43 19.15
N PRO A 14 -3.79 -4.31 19.92
CA PRO A 14 -5.10 -4.76 19.47
C PRO A 14 -5.69 -3.80 18.43
N HIS A 15 -6.39 -4.36 17.44
CA HIS A 15 -7.17 -3.63 16.43
C HIS A 15 -6.43 -2.48 15.74
N PRO A 16 -5.28 -2.73 15.07
CA PRO A 16 -4.50 -1.67 14.47
C PRO A 16 -5.16 -1.08 13.22
N CYS A 17 -6.02 -1.84 12.54
CA CYS A 17 -6.57 -1.47 11.24
C CYS A 17 -7.77 -0.53 11.35
N ILE A 18 -7.82 0.47 10.48
CA ILE A 18 -8.94 1.43 10.37
C ILE A 18 -10.05 0.92 9.43
N GLY A 19 -9.72 -0.04 8.54
CA GLY A 19 -10.67 -0.58 7.56
C GLY A 19 -10.75 0.22 6.25
N LYS A 20 -9.72 1.01 5.94
CA LYS A 20 -9.58 1.73 4.66
C LYS A 20 -8.46 1.15 3.81
N THR A 21 -8.42 1.58 2.56
CA THR A 21 -7.36 1.26 1.59
C THR A 21 -6.67 2.55 1.17
N VAL A 22 -5.34 2.52 1.04
CA VAL A 22 -4.55 3.64 0.50
C VAL A 22 -3.92 3.24 -0.83
N THR A 23 -3.80 4.20 -1.76
CA THR A 23 -3.02 4.03 -2.98
C THR A 23 -1.69 4.75 -2.85
N VAL A 24 -0.59 4.04 -3.05
CA VAL A 24 0.78 4.56 -2.87
C VAL A 24 1.64 4.31 -4.10
N LYS A 25 2.73 5.07 -4.20
CA LYS A 25 3.83 4.83 -5.14
C LYS A 25 5.04 4.40 -4.32
N ILE A 26 5.70 3.31 -4.74
CA ILE A 26 7.03 2.99 -4.22
C ILE A 26 8.02 3.98 -4.83
N VAL A 27 8.72 4.74 -3.99
CA VAL A 27 9.62 5.80 -4.40
C VAL A 27 11.10 5.47 -4.19
N ASP A 28 11.39 4.49 -3.35
CA ASP A 28 12.75 4.07 -3.03
C ASP A 28 12.80 2.57 -2.73
N HIS A 29 13.98 1.99 -2.89
CA HIS A 29 14.27 0.60 -2.57
C HIS A 29 15.59 0.50 -1.80
N CYS A 30 15.49 0.14 -0.52
CA CYS A 30 16.64 -0.10 0.34
C CYS A 30 17.10 -1.56 0.26
N LEU A 31 18.27 -1.80 -0.34
CA LEU A 31 18.82 -3.15 -0.54
C LEU A 31 19.32 -3.83 0.77
N GLY A 32 19.51 -3.07 1.85
CA GLY A 32 20.01 -3.56 3.14
C GLY A 32 18.98 -3.56 4.27
N CYS A 33 17.75 -3.14 3.99
CA CYS A 33 16.69 -3.09 4.98
C CYS A 33 15.94 -4.44 5.03
N PRO A 34 15.22 -4.74 6.13
CA PRO A 34 14.27 -5.85 6.13
C PRO A 34 13.32 -5.74 4.92
N LEU A 35 12.80 -6.87 4.42
CA LEU A 35 11.79 -6.92 3.34
C LEU A 35 10.41 -6.35 3.80
N THR A 36 10.40 -5.19 4.42
CA THR A 36 9.24 -4.43 4.85
C THR A 36 9.06 -3.21 3.97
N ILE A 37 7.81 -2.85 3.71
CA ILE A 37 7.48 -1.61 3.00
C ILE A 37 7.23 -0.54 4.05
N ASP A 38 8.08 0.48 4.07
CA ASP A 38 7.86 1.66 4.91
C ASP A 38 6.91 2.63 4.20
N LEU A 39 5.77 2.86 4.82
CA LEU A 39 4.79 3.84 4.38
C LEU A 39 5.16 5.21 4.94
N SER A 40 4.88 6.27 4.17
CA SER A 40 4.85 7.61 4.76
C SER A 40 3.85 7.63 5.91
N GLN A 41 4.11 8.45 6.93
CA GLN A 41 3.23 8.56 8.09
C GLN A 41 1.78 8.88 7.69
N GLU A 42 1.59 9.75 6.68
CA GLU A 42 0.29 10.09 6.11
C GLU A 42 -0.42 8.87 5.50
N SER A 43 0.31 8.03 4.75
CA SER A 43 -0.28 6.82 4.16
C SER A 43 -0.62 5.78 5.22
N PHE A 44 0.23 5.67 6.25
CA PHE A 44 0.03 4.74 7.35
C PHE A 44 -1.24 5.08 8.14
N THR A 45 -1.44 6.36 8.50
CA THR A 45 -2.60 6.83 9.28
C THR A 45 -3.92 6.67 8.54
N ILE A 46 -3.92 6.50 7.22
CA ILE A 46 -5.13 6.19 6.46
C ILE A 46 -5.61 4.77 6.78
N ILE A 47 -4.71 3.80 6.92
CA ILE A 47 -5.06 2.37 7.02
C ILE A 47 -4.89 1.79 8.43
N ALA A 48 -4.07 2.41 9.29
CA ALA A 48 -3.78 1.91 10.63
C ALA A 48 -3.43 2.99 11.67
N ASN A 49 -3.59 2.64 12.94
CA ASN A 49 -3.19 3.47 14.07
C ASN A 49 -1.66 3.44 14.25
N LEU A 50 -1.02 4.62 14.35
CA LEU A 50 0.43 4.76 14.50
C LEU A 50 1.01 4.03 15.73
N VAL A 51 0.22 3.84 16.79
CA VAL A 51 0.65 3.06 17.97
C VAL A 51 0.99 1.61 17.60
N ALA A 52 0.38 1.08 16.53
CA ALA A 52 0.71 -0.25 16.04
C ALA A 52 2.15 -0.34 15.53
N SER A 53 2.71 0.74 14.97
CA SER A 53 4.05 0.85 14.36
C SER A 53 4.31 -0.08 13.17
N ILE A 54 3.89 -1.34 13.26
CA ILE A 54 4.03 -2.39 12.26
C ILE A 54 2.73 -3.18 12.13
N ILE A 55 2.30 -3.42 10.90
CA ILE A 55 1.04 -4.09 10.56
C ILE A 55 1.27 -5.12 9.46
N ASN A 56 0.36 -6.07 9.34
CA ASN A 56 0.25 -6.89 8.13
C ASN A 56 -0.62 -6.15 7.12
N VAL A 57 -0.26 -6.25 5.84
CA VAL A 57 -0.99 -5.62 4.74
C VAL A 57 -1.20 -6.59 3.59
N ASP A 58 -2.37 -6.48 2.95
CA ASP A 58 -2.56 -6.96 1.60
C ASP A 58 -2.18 -5.83 0.64
N TYR A 59 -1.41 -6.15 -0.39
CA TYR A 59 -1.01 -5.20 -1.42
C TYR A 59 -1.28 -5.74 -2.83
N LYS A 60 -1.75 -4.87 -3.71
CA LYS A 60 -1.98 -5.20 -5.12
C LYS A 60 -1.46 -4.07 -6.01
N GLN A 61 -0.77 -4.43 -7.08
CA GLN A 61 -0.39 -3.45 -8.09
C GLN A 61 -1.67 -2.88 -8.72
N TYR A 62 -1.81 -1.56 -8.66
CA TYR A 62 -2.85 -0.86 -9.39
C TYR A 62 -2.46 -0.91 -10.86
N ALA A 63 -3.12 -1.78 -11.62
CA ALA A 63 -3.06 -1.74 -13.06
C ALA A 63 -3.75 -0.44 -13.49
N TYR A 64 -3.00 0.47 -14.13
CA TYR A 64 -3.65 1.48 -14.94
C TYR A 64 -4.44 0.69 -16.00
N HIS A 65 -5.76 0.76 -15.94
CA HIS A 65 -6.57 0.47 -17.11
C HIS A 65 -6.16 1.52 -18.16
N ILE A 66 -5.14 1.20 -18.95
CA ILE A 66 -5.00 1.79 -20.28
C ILE A 66 -6.14 1.12 -21.04
N SER A 67 -7.31 1.75 -21.02
CA SER A 67 -8.35 1.44 -21.99
C SER A 67 -7.71 1.69 -23.36
N PHE A 68 -7.30 0.62 -24.04
CA PHE A 68 -6.88 0.63 -25.43
C PHE A 68 -8.09 0.90 -26.35
N THR A 69 -8.83 1.98 -26.08
CA THR A 69 -9.89 2.49 -26.96
C THR A 69 -9.38 3.70 -27.75
N SER A 70 -8.10 3.72 -28.11
CA SER A 70 -7.60 4.67 -29.11
C SER A 70 -7.64 3.98 -30.48
N PRO A 71 -8.52 4.39 -31.41
CA PRO A 71 -8.59 3.84 -32.76
C PRO A 71 -7.39 4.23 -33.66
N LEU A 72 -6.40 4.98 -33.15
CA LEU A 72 -5.28 5.54 -33.92
C LEU A 72 -4.08 4.60 -34.15
N LEU A 73 -4.22 3.29 -33.91
CA LEU A 73 -3.16 2.30 -34.19
C LEU A 73 -3.60 1.21 -35.19
N LEU A 74 -4.62 1.49 -36.00
CA LEU A 74 -5.03 0.65 -37.14
C LEU A 74 -4.84 1.31 -38.51
N GLN A 75 -3.92 2.28 -38.63
CA GLN A 75 -3.49 2.86 -39.92
C GLN A 75 -1.97 2.88 -40.02
#